data_AF-A0A178ENW8-F1
#
_entry.id   AF-A0A178ENW8-F1
#
_cell.length_a   1.000
_cell.length_b   1.000
_cell.length_c   1.000
_cell.angle_alpha   90.00
_cell.angle_beta   90.00
_cell.angle_gamma   90.00
#
_symmetry.space_group_name_H-M   'P 1'
#
loop_
_entity.id
_entity.type
_entity.pdbx_description
1 polymer ?
#
loop_
_entity_poly.entity_id
_entity_poly.type
_entity_poly.pdbx_seq_one_letter_code
_entity_poly.pdbx_strand_id
1 'polypeptide(L)'
;MPHDASVLGLIKYVGTVTLDKLDSQSRPVVKAFCEQAEKDNPAIKSAEMKGSRWHQSHDDPNDKEPVISIRFNDENDRRITTGHVHQDGNGKPS
;
A
#
# COMPACT_ATOMS: atom_id res chain seq x y z
N MET A 1 19.95 18.46 0.11
CA MET A 1 18.57 18.19 -0.35
C MET A 1 17.71 18.12 0.90
N PRO A 2 16.75 19.04 1.13
CA PRO A 2 15.89 18.93 2.29
C PRO A 2 14.93 17.75 2.06
N HIS A 3 15.03 16.73 2.91
CA HIS A 3 14.01 15.69 3.01
C HIS A 3 12.78 16.37 3.58
N ASP A 4 11.85 16.67 2.67
CA ASP A 4 10.52 17.17 2.94
C ASP A 4 9.93 16.44 4.15
N ALA A 5 9.74 17.20 5.22
CA ALA A 5 9.10 16.76 6.45
C ALA A 5 7.70 16.30 6.06
N SER A 6 7.58 14.99 5.82
CA SER A 6 6.34 14.37 5.40
C SER A 6 5.34 14.56 6.52
N VAL A 7 4.42 15.50 6.29
CA VAL A 7 3.16 15.62 7.01
C VAL A 7 2.62 14.21 7.11
N LEU A 8 2.50 13.70 8.34
CA LEU A 8 2.00 12.35 8.61
C LEU A 8 0.58 12.28 8.06
N GLY A 9 0.47 11.73 6.85
CA GLY A 9 -0.80 11.41 6.21
C GLY A 9 -1.57 10.48 7.12
N LEU A 10 -2.74 10.92 7.55
CA LEU A 10 -3.65 10.18 8.43
C LEU A 10 -4.37 9.06 7.66
N ILE A 11 -3.71 8.42 6.67
CA ILE A 11 -4.32 7.35 5.91
C ILE A 11 -4.77 6.25 6.86
N LYS A 12 -6.07 5.96 6.82
CA LYS A 12 -6.67 5.00 7.74
C LYS A 12 -6.47 3.59 7.18
N TYR A 13 -5.71 2.76 7.88
CA TYR A 13 -5.60 1.35 7.53
C TYR A 13 -6.87 0.61 7.96
N VAL A 14 -7.65 0.16 6.99
CA VAL A 14 -8.93 -0.55 7.19
C VAL A 14 -8.82 -2.02 6.78
N GLY A 15 -9.75 -2.85 7.24
CA GLY A 15 -9.77 -4.28 6.94
C GLY A 15 -9.11 -5.17 8.00
N THR A 16 -9.01 -6.47 7.71
CA THR A 16 -8.53 -7.51 8.65
C THR A 16 -7.01 -7.50 8.83
N VAL A 17 -6.30 -6.93 7.87
CA VAL A 17 -4.85 -6.80 7.84
C VAL A 17 -4.51 -5.32 7.86
N THR A 18 -3.83 -4.90 8.92
CA THR A 18 -3.31 -3.54 9.09
C THR A 18 -1.79 -3.56 9.12
N LEU A 19 -1.17 -2.37 9.11
CA LEU A 19 0.28 -2.19 9.24
C LEU A 19 0.87 -2.96 10.42
N ASP A 20 0.10 -3.21 11.47
CA ASP A 20 0.59 -3.92 12.66
C ASP A 20 0.74 -5.43 12.46
N LYS A 21 0.00 -6.00 11.48
CA LYS A 21 0.11 -7.41 11.12
C LYS A 21 1.21 -7.71 10.10
N LEU A 22 1.90 -6.67 9.63
CA LEU A 22 3.01 -6.80 8.69
C LEU A 22 4.32 -7.03 9.44
N ASP A 23 5.20 -7.84 8.86
CA ASP A 23 6.57 -8.03 9.34
C ASP A 23 7.37 -6.72 9.30
N SER A 24 8.42 -6.64 10.13
CA SER A 24 9.28 -5.46 10.25
C SER A 24 9.90 -5.00 8.92
N GLN A 25 10.06 -5.89 7.94
CA GLN A 25 10.54 -5.54 6.60
C GLN A 25 9.43 -4.95 5.72
N SER A 26 8.23 -5.52 5.74
CA SER A 26 7.09 -5.04 4.94
C SER A 26 6.46 -3.77 5.49
N ARG A 27 6.50 -3.56 6.81
CA ARG A 27 5.95 -2.38 7.48
C ARG A 27 6.41 -1.05 6.87
N PRO A 28 7.73 -0.74 6.83
CA PRO A 28 8.19 0.54 6.31
C PRO A 28 7.90 0.69 4.81
N VAL A 29 7.95 -0.41 4.05
CA VAL A 29 7.69 -0.42 2.61
C VAL A 29 6.23 -0.09 2.30
N VAL A 30 5.30 -0.81 2.93
CA VAL A 30 3.86 -0.58 2.78
C VAL A 30 3.47 0.80 3.29
N LYS A 31 4.06 1.23 4.41
CA LYS A 31 3.82 2.56 4.95
C LYS A 31 4.24 3.65 3.96
N ALA A 32 5.48 3.60 3.46
CA ALA A 32 6.00 4.56 2.49
C ALA A 32 5.16 4.59 1.20
N PHE A 33 4.72 3.42 0.74
CA PHE A 33 3.85 3.33 -0.44
C PHE A 33 2.46 3.95 -0.20
N CYS A 34 1.83 3.70 0.96
CA CYS A 34 0.57 4.34 1.31
C CYS A 34 0.71 5.87 1.45
N GLU A 35 1.81 6.34 2.06
CA GLU A 35 2.11 7.77 2.16
C GLU A 35 2.32 8.40 0.76
N GLN A 36 3.02 7.69 -0.14
CA GLN A 36 3.22 8.15 -1.51
C GLN A 36 1.91 8.19 -2.31
N ALA A 37 1.05 7.19 -2.12
CA ALA A 37 -0.26 7.13 -2.77
C ALA A 37 -1.18 8.26 -2.29
N GLU A 38 -1.21 8.56 -0.98
CA GLU A 38 -1.97 9.71 -0.45
C GLU A 38 -1.45 11.04 -1.00
N LYS A 39 -0.12 11.20 -1.12
CA LYS A 39 0.51 12.40 -1.72
C LYS A 39 0.19 12.55 -3.20
N ASP A 40 0.21 11.45 -3.94
CA ASP A 40 -0.14 11.45 -5.36
C ASP A 40 -1.63 11.70 -5.57
N ASN A 41 -2.47 11.16 -4.67
CA ASN A 41 -3.91 11.20 -4.80
C ASN A 41 -4.60 11.51 -3.45
N PRO A 42 -4.88 12.79 -3.15
CA PRO A 42 -5.45 13.22 -1.87
C PRO A 42 -6.90 12.77 -1.63
N ALA A 43 -7.53 12.16 -2.64
CA ALA A 43 -8.82 11.46 -2.51
C ALA A 43 -8.69 10.18 -1.66
N ILE A 44 -7.49 9.59 -1.58
CA ILE A 44 -7.26 8.40 -0.77
C ILE A 44 -7.37 8.79 0.71
N LYS A 45 -8.36 8.23 1.41
CA LYS A 45 -8.54 8.40 2.85
C LYS A 45 -8.24 7.13 3.64
N SER A 46 -8.39 5.98 3.00
CA SER A 46 -8.16 4.70 3.64
C SER A 46 -7.45 3.71 2.72
N ALA A 47 -6.72 2.80 3.35
CA ALA A 47 -5.97 1.74 2.69
C ALA A 47 -6.35 0.39 3.30
N GLU A 48 -6.90 -0.51 2.49
CA GLU A 48 -7.20 -1.89 2.84
C GLU A 48 -6.14 -2.83 2.27
N MET A 49 -5.44 -3.58 3.12
CA MET A 49 -4.47 -4.57 2.67
C MET A 49 -5.16 -5.92 2.41
N LYS A 50 -5.03 -6.42 1.19
CA LYS A 50 -5.49 -7.76 0.79
C LYS A 50 -4.43 -8.80 1.12
N GLY A 51 -4.18 -8.99 2.42
CA GLY A 51 -3.27 -9.99 2.96
C GLY A 51 -2.09 -9.39 3.72
N SER A 52 -1.73 -10.02 4.84
CA SER A 52 -0.58 -9.63 5.68
C SER A 52 0.72 -10.26 5.22
N ARG A 53 0.64 -11.11 4.19
CA ARG A 53 1.76 -11.85 3.65
C ARG A 53 1.84 -11.59 2.15
N TRP A 54 3.07 -11.40 1.73
CA TRP A 54 3.60 -11.68 0.41
C TRP A 54 2.85 -12.82 -0.29
N HIS A 55 2.07 -12.49 -1.32
CA HIS A 55 1.38 -13.47 -2.16
C HIS A 55 1.80 -13.29 -3.61
N GLN A 56 1.77 -14.37 -4.37
CA GLN A 56 2.09 -14.32 -5.78
C GLN A 56 0.99 -13.54 -6.53
N SER A 57 1.40 -12.61 -7.40
CA SER A 57 0.45 -11.97 -8.31
C SER A 57 -0.15 -13.04 -9.22
N HIS A 58 -1.47 -13.09 -9.29
CA HIS A 58 -2.15 -14.01 -10.21
C HIS A 58 -2.19 -13.46 -11.65
N ASP A 59 -1.87 -12.17 -11.81
CA ASP A 59 -1.97 -11.45 -13.08
C ASP A 59 -0.75 -11.71 -13.97
N ASP A 60 0.41 -11.92 -13.37
CA ASP A 60 1.67 -12.12 -14.11
C ASP A 60 2.31 -13.46 -13.74
N PRO A 61 2.10 -14.52 -14.55
CA PRO A 61 2.64 -15.84 -14.27
C PRO A 61 4.18 -15.92 -14.41
N ASN A 62 4.83 -14.89 -14.97
CA ASN A 62 6.29 -14.77 -15.00
C ASN A 62 6.85 -14.03 -13.78
N ASP A 63 6.05 -13.14 -13.18
CA ASP A 63 6.43 -12.40 -11.99
C ASP A 63 6.28 -13.31 -10.76
N LYS A 64 7.36 -14.06 -10.47
CA LYS A 64 7.48 -14.90 -9.28
C LYS A 64 7.66 -14.06 -8.01
N GLU A 65 7.69 -12.75 -8.12
CA GLU A 65 7.93 -11.89 -6.98
C GLU A 65 6.66 -11.80 -6.13
N PRO A 66 6.80 -12.01 -4.81
CA PRO A 66 5.67 -11.81 -3.93
C PRO A 66 5.30 -10.33 -3.87
N VAL A 67 3.99 -10.07 -3.92
CA VAL A 67 3.42 -8.73 -3.79
C VAL A 67 2.44 -8.64 -2.62
N ILE A 68 2.20 -7.41 -2.18
CA ILE A 68 1.14 -7.03 -1.25
C ILE A 68 0.19 -6.11 -2.01
N SER A 69 -1.02 -6.61 -2.22
CA SER A 69 -2.12 -5.86 -2.82
C SER A 69 -2.75 -4.94 -1.78
N ILE A 70 -2.74 -3.64 -2.04
CA ILE A 70 -3.34 -2.61 -1.18
C ILE A 70 -4.44 -1.93 -1.98
N ARG A 71 -5.67 -2.01 -1.50
CA ARG A 71 -6.80 -1.25 -2.04
C ARG A 71 -6.83 0.12 -1.38
N PHE A 72 -6.89 1.14 -2.19
CA PHE A 72 -7.07 2.51 -1.71
C PHE A 72 -8.52 2.91 -1.91
N ASN A 73 -9.09 3.47 -0.86
CA ASN A 73 -10.49 3.84 -0.79
C ASN A 73 -10.61 5.33 -0.43
N ASP A 74 -11.65 5.95 -0.96
CA ASP A 74 -12.06 7.32 -0.65
C ASP A 74 -12.68 7.42 0.76
N GLU A 75 -13.01 8.64 1.20
CA GLU A 75 -13.83 8.90 2.40
C GLU A 75 -15.14 8.10 2.42
N ASN A 76 -15.73 7.86 1.25
CA ASN A 76 -16.97 7.09 1.10
C ASN A 76 -16.78 5.57 1.07
N ASP A 77 -15.59 5.06 1.47
CA ASP A 77 -15.18 3.65 1.38
C ASP A 77 -15.19 3.11 -0.07
N ARG A 78 -15.32 3.98 -1.07
CA ARG A 78 -15.31 3.60 -2.48
C ARG A 78 -13.89 3.31 -2.92
N ARG A 79 -13.66 2.12 -3.50
CA ARG A 79 -12.39 1.75 -4.12
C ARG A 79 -12.02 2.77 -5.20
N ILE A 80 -10.93 3.49 -5.01
CA ILE A 80 -10.34 4.39 -5.99
C ILE A 80 -9.41 3.60 -6.89
N THR A 81 -8.42 2.95 -6.28
CA THR A 81 -7.37 2.23 -7.00
C THR A 81 -6.83 1.06 -6.17
N THR A 82 -5.93 0.28 -6.76
CA THR A 82 -5.24 -0.82 -6.08
C THR A 82 -3.77 -0.72 -6.41
N GLY A 83 -2.95 -0.58 -5.39
CA GLY A 83 -1.50 -0.61 -5.52
C GLY A 83 -0.97 -2.00 -5.22
N HIS A 84 -0.06 -2.48 -6.05
CA HIS A 84 0.70 -3.70 -5.80
C HIS A 84 2.08 -3.28 -5.31
N VAL A 85 2.44 -3.68 -4.10
CA VAL A 85 3.74 -3.41 -3.50
C VAL A 85 4.59 -4.67 -3.58
N HIS A 86 5.79 -4.59 -4.17
CA HIS A 86 6.76 -5.70 -4.20
C HIS A 86 7.66 -5.67 -2.95
N GLN A 87 8.36 -6.78 -2.66
CA GLN A 87 9.29 -6.88 -1.52
C GLN A 87 10.39 -5.83 -1.53
N ASP A 88 10.84 -5.43 -2.71
CA ASP A 88 11.85 -4.40 -2.92
C ASP A 88 11.31 -2.97 -2.71
N GLY A 89 10.00 -2.82 -2.47
CA GLY A 89 9.32 -1.53 -2.37
C GLY A 89 9.06 -0.81 -3.68
N ASN A 90 9.44 -1.42 -4.80
CA ASN A 90 9.08 -0.97 -6.13
C ASN A 90 7.69 -1.51 -6.50
N GLY A 91 6.64 -0.79 -6.09
CA GLY A 91 5.26 -1.10 -6.46
C GLY A 91 4.77 -0.18 -7.58
N LYS A 92 4.14 -0.72 -8.62
CA LYS A 92 3.43 0.08 -9.63
C LYS A 92 1.93 0.06 -9.34
N PRO A 93 1.25 1.22 -9.26
CA PRO A 93 -0.21 1.24 -9.40
C PRO A 93 -0.54 0.76 -10.82
N SER A 94 -1.43 -0.21 -10.96
CA SER A 94 -1.97 -0.68 -12.25
C SER A 94 -3.40 -0.20 -12.43
#